data_AF-A0AAU5NMM2-F1
#
_entry.id   AF-A0AAU5NMM2-F1
#
_cell.length_a   1.000
_cell.length_b   1.000
_cell.length_c   1.000
_cell.angle_alpha   90.00
_cell.angle_beta   90.00
_cell.angle_gamma   90.00
#
_symmetry.space_group_name_H-M   'P 1'
#
loop_
_entity.id
_entity.type
_entity.pdbx_description
1 polymer ?
#
loop_
_entity_poly.entity_id
_entity_poly.type
_entity_poly.pdbx_seq_one_letter_code
_entity_poly.pdbx_strand_id
1 'polypeptide(L)'
;MRNEDVRIVQKALIKRGRKIPDGATGLFGDQTKAAYRAEQLAQGFTGADADGIPGPTSLATLGRLTGLFRLDGAGAPAAGNGKLSLGQVTFRDPGDASGEEAMRRYARKACQLTHMDPQFGVPALTTIAKRESASNSPRFRINTTDRNANGPRVADGHPQNCSRGATQCIPGTFATFHQAGTATTPYDVVACMCATVNYVRHRYHVNESGSNFAARVQQADPRRSPHWY
;
A
#
# COMPACT_ATOMS: atom_id res chain seq x y z
N MET A 1 -26.70 -16.79 -20.13
CA MET A 1 -26.25 -15.45 -20.56
C MET A 1 -24.72 -15.45 -20.62
N ARG A 2 -24.12 -14.79 -21.62
CA ARG A 2 -22.66 -14.70 -21.77
C ARG A 2 -22.19 -13.38 -21.12
N ASN A 3 -21.17 -13.43 -20.27
CA ASN A 3 -20.64 -12.27 -19.55
C ASN A 3 -19.37 -11.74 -20.25
N GLU A 4 -19.35 -10.45 -20.60
CA GLU A 4 -18.21 -9.83 -21.30
C GLU A 4 -16.97 -9.71 -20.42
N ASP A 5 -17.14 -9.47 -19.11
CA ASP A 5 -16.02 -9.43 -18.16
C ASP A 5 -15.32 -10.79 -18.08
N VAL A 6 -16.11 -11.88 -18.05
CA VAL A 6 -15.58 -13.24 -18.11
C VAL A 6 -14.81 -13.48 -19.40
N ARG A 7 -15.32 -12.99 -20.54
CA ARG A 7 -14.65 -13.10 -21.85
C ARG A 7 -13.31 -12.36 -21.87
N ILE A 8 -13.25 -11.17 -21.28
CA ILE A 8 -12.01 -10.39 -21.15
C ILE A 8 -10.99 -11.14 -20.28
N VAL A 9 -11.42 -11.72 -19.15
CA VAL A 9 -10.54 -12.54 -18.30
C VAL A 9 -10.02 -13.78 -19.02
N GLN A 10 -10.88 -14.50 -19.76
CA GLN A 10 -10.46 -15.66 -20.55
C GLN A 10 -9.43 -15.28 -21.62
N LYS A 11 -9.63 -14.16 -22.34
CA LYS A 11 -8.64 -13.64 -23.29
C LYS A 11 -7.29 -13.34 -22.61
N ALA A 12 -7.31 -12.80 -21.40
CA ALA A 12 -6.10 -12.53 -20.62
C ALA A 12 -5.38 -13.81 -20.19
N LEU A 13 -6.12 -14.82 -19.72
CA LEU A 13 -5.57 -16.14 -19.40
C LEU A 13 -4.92 -16.79 -20.64
N ILE A 14 -5.60 -16.76 -21.79
CA ILE A 14 -5.05 -17.27 -23.05
C ILE A 14 -3.78 -16.51 -23.46
N LYS A 15 -3.77 -15.18 -23.32
CA LYS A 15 -2.57 -14.34 -23.59
C LYS A 15 -1.40 -14.67 -22.65
N ARG A 16 -1.67 -15.14 -21.42
CA ARG A 16 -0.66 -15.66 -20.49
C ARG A 16 -0.22 -17.11 -20.78
N GLY A 17 -0.75 -17.71 -21.85
CA GLY A 17 -0.44 -19.08 -22.25
C GLY A 17 -1.25 -20.14 -21.50
N ARG A 18 -2.33 -19.77 -20.80
CA ARG A 18 -3.21 -20.74 -20.14
C ARG A 18 -4.14 -21.37 -21.17
N LYS A 19 -4.32 -22.69 -21.07
CA LYS A 19 -5.17 -23.44 -21.99
C LYS A 19 -6.63 -23.33 -21.56
N ILE A 20 -7.47 -22.81 -22.46
CA ILE A 20 -8.93 -22.88 -22.39
C ILE A 20 -9.37 -23.43 -23.74
N PRO A 21 -9.60 -24.75 -23.88
CA PRO A 21 -9.93 -25.39 -25.15
C PRO A 21 -11.07 -24.72 -25.91
N ASP A 22 -12.11 -24.30 -25.21
CA ASP A 22 -13.29 -23.68 -25.82
C ASP A 22 -13.09 -22.18 -26.13
N GLY A 23 -11.93 -21.62 -25.77
CA GLY A 23 -11.60 -20.22 -25.94
C GLY A 23 -12.41 -19.30 -25.02
N ALA A 24 -12.51 -18.01 -25.40
CA ALA A 24 -13.15 -16.97 -24.60
C ALA A 24 -14.69 -16.96 -24.80
N THR A 25 -15.36 -17.98 -24.27
CA THR A 25 -16.80 -18.19 -24.40
C THR A 25 -17.66 -17.16 -23.67
N GLY A 26 -17.12 -16.51 -22.63
CA GLY A 26 -17.87 -15.66 -21.69
C GLY A 26 -18.61 -16.45 -20.61
N LEU A 27 -18.30 -17.74 -20.44
CA LEU A 27 -18.83 -18.61 -19.40
C LEU A 27 -17.73 -19.01 -18.41
N PHE A 28 -17.97 -18.81 -17.11
CA PHE A 28 -17.04 -19.21 -16.06
C PHE A 28 -17.33 -20.66 -15.66
N GLY A 29 -16.81 -21.61 -16.43
CA GLY A 29 -16.88 -23.04 -16.15
C GLY A 29 -15.52 -23.65 -15.75
N ASP A 30 -15.45 -24.97 -15.68
CA ASP A 30 -14.29 -25.71 -15.19
C ASP A 30 -12.99 -25.42 -15.96
N GLN A 31 -13.06 -25.25 -17.28
CA GLN A 31 -11.90 -24.87 -18.09
C GLN A 31 -11.34 -23.51 -17.68
N THR A 32 -12.21 -22.52 -17.44
CA THR A 32 -11.81 -21.17 -16.99
C THR A 32 -11.25 -21.21 -15.57
N LYS A 33 -11.89 -21.97 -14.67
CA LYS A 33 -11.43 -22.15 -13.28
C LYS A 33 -10.04 -22.80 -13.23
N ALA A 34 -9.82 -23.86 -14.00
CA ALA A 34 -8.52 -24.54 -14.08
C ALA A 34 -7.43 -23.63 -14.67
N ALA A 35 -7.74 -22.90 -15.74
CA ALA A 35 -6.83 -21.93 -16.34
C ALA A 35 -6.48 -20.81 -15.36
N TYR A 36 -7.44 -20.34 -14.57
CA TYR A 36 -7.23 -19.30 -13.57
C TYR A 36 -6.41 -19.81 -12.38
N ARG A 37 -6.63 -21.05 -11.91
CA ARG A 37 -5.79 -21.69 -10.88
C ARG A 37 -4.35 -21.78 -11.32
N ALA A 38 -4.10 -22.19 -12.56
CA ALA A 38 -2.75 -22.25 -13.12
C ALA A 38 -2.09 -20.86 -13.19
N GLU A 39 -2.88 -19.80 -13.44
CA GLU A 39 -2.39 -18.43 -13.39
C GLU A 39 -2.10 -17.97 -11.95
N GLN A 40 -2.96 -18.28 -10.98
CA GLN A 40 -2.69 -18.01 -9.56
C GLN A 40 -1.39 -18.68 -9.09
N LEU A 41 -1.19 -19.96 -9.41
CA LEU A 41 0.06 -20.67 -9.10
C LEU A 41 1.28 -19.99 -9.75
N ALA A 42 1.16 -19.56 -11.00
CA ALA A 42 2.23 -18.84 -11.70
C ALA A 42 2.49 -17.43 -11.16
N GLN A 43 1.50 -16.83 -10.50
CA GLN A 43 1.64 -15.57 -9.77
C GLN A 43 2.17 -15.78 -8.34
N GLY A 44 2.39 -17.03 -7.91
CA GLY A 44 2.96 -17.37 -6.60
C GLY A 44 1.95 -17.65 -5.49
N PHE A 45 0.65 -17.68 -5.79
CA PHE A 45 -0.37 -18.11 -4.84
C PHE A 45 -0.28 -19.63 -4.61
N THR A 46 -0.63 -20.10 -3.41
CA THR A 46 -0.57 -21.52 -3.04
C THR A 46 -1.76 -21.92 -2.17
N GLY A 47 -1.98 -23.22 -1.99
CA GLY A 47 -3.05 -23.72 -1.13
C GLY A 47 -4.44 -23.22 -1.53
N ALA A 48 -5.16 -22.64 -0.56
CA ALA A 48 -6.49 -22.08 -0.74
C ALA A 48 -6.50 -20.81 -1.62
N ASP A 49 -5.38 -20.08 -1.69
CA ASP A 49 -5.30 -18.83 -2.47
C ASP A 49 -5.14 -19.07 -3.99
N ALA A 50 -4.99 -20.33 -4.40
CA ALA A 50 -4.90 -20.75 -5.80
C ALA A 50 -6.12 -21.60 -6.23
N ASP A 51 -7.31 -21.33 -5.71
CA ASP A 51 -8.53 -22.11 -5.91
C ASP A 51 -9.17 -22.04 -7.32
N GLY A 52 -8.64 -21.19 -8.20
CA GLY A 52 -9.16 -20.94 -9.54
C GLY A 52 -10.29 -19.91 -9.59
N ILE A 53 -10.59 -19.24 -8.49
CA ILE A 53 -11.58 -18.18 -8.43
C ILE A 53 -10.87 -16.82 -8.50
N PRO A 54 -11.27 -15.89 -9.39
CA PRO A 54 -10.64 -14.59 -9.49
C PRO A 54 -10.78 -13.74 -8.22
N GLY A 55 -9.68 -13.61 -7.48
CA GLY A 55 -9.54 -12.64 -6.41
C GLY A 55 -9.10 -11.27 -6.95
N PRO A 56 -9.37 -10.15 -6.23
CA PRO A 56 -8.97 -8.82 -6.67
C PRO A 56 -7.48 -8.70 -7.01
N THR A 57 -6.60 -9.31 -6.21
CA THR A 57 -5.14 -9.25 -6.42
C THR A 57 -4.68 -10.06 -7.64
N SER A 58 -5.14 -11.31 -7.78
CA SER A 58 -4.77 -12.15 -8.92
C SER A 58 -5.34 -11.59 -10.23
N LEU A 59 -6.52 -10.97 -10.16
CA LEU A 59 -7.22 -10.36 -11.29
C LEU A 59 -6.56 -9.05 -11.72
N ALA A 60 -6.20 -8.18 -10.76
CA ALA A 60 -5.42 -6.97 -11.04
C ALA A 60 -4.05 -7.31 -11.65
N THR A 61 -3.39 -8.34 -11.14
CA THR A 61 -2.10 -8.82 -11.65
C THR A 61 -2.25 -9.34 -13.08
N LEU A 62 -3.28 -10.15 -13.35
CA LEU A 62 -3.60 -10.63 -14.69
C LEU A 62 -3.86 -9.47 -15.67
N GLY A 63 -4.65 -8.47 -15.26
CA GLY A 63 -4.90 -7.26 -16.04
C GLY A 63 -3.61 -6.50 -16.36
N ARG A 64 -2.73 -6.29 -15.37
CA ARG A 64 -1.43 -5.63 -15.54
C ARG A 64 -0.48 -6.40 -16.46
N LEU A 65 -0.40 -7.73 -16.32
CA LEU A 65 0.50 -8.56 -17.13
C LEU A 65 0.07 -8.67 -18.60
N THR A 66 -1.21 -8.45 -18.88
CA THR A 66 -1.78 -8.63 -20.23
C THR A 66 -2.12 -7.30 -20.91
N GLY A 67 -2.36 -6.24 -20.15
CA GLY A 67 -2.82 -4.95 -20.63
C GLY A 67 -4.25 -4.97 -21.18
N LEU A 68 -5.02 -6.04 -20.97
CA LEU A 68 -6.36 -6.20 -21.56
C LEU A 68 -7.47 -5.55 -20.73
N PHE A 69 -7.23 -5.29 -19.46
CA PHE A 69 -8.14 -4.59 -18.57
C PHE A 69 -7.38 -4.03 -17.37
N ARG A 70 -7.99 -3.06 -16.69
CA ARG A 70 -7.54 -2.55 -15.40
C ARG A 70 -8.69 -2.63 -14.43
N LEU A 71 -8.40 -3.03 -13.20
CA LEU A 71 -9.33 -2.81 -12.10
C LEU A 71 -9.08 -1.39 -11.62
N ASP A 72 -10.12 -0.57 -11.58
CA ASP A 72 -10.04 0.80 -11.07
C ASP A 72 -9.75 0.72 -9.56
N GLY A 73 -8.46 0.81 -9.21
CA GLY A 73 -7.98 0.66 -7.82
C GLY A 73 -6.65 -0.08 -7.65
N ALA A 74 -5.71 0.03 -8.59
CA ALA A 74 -4.44 -0.72 -8.56
C ALA A 74 -3.50 -0.26 -7.42
N GLY A 75 -3.56 -0.95 -6.26
CA GLY A 75 -2.61 -0.86 -5.16
C GLY A 75 -2.56 -2.16 -4.35
N ALA A 76 -1.61 -3.04 -4.70
CA ALA A 76 -1.02 -4.14 -3.90
C ALA A 76 -1.97 -5.19 -3.24
N PRO A 77 -1.44 -6.32 -2.73
CA PRO A 77 -2.23 -7.50 -2.40
C PRO A 77 -3.07 -7.29 -1.15
N ALA A 78 -4.33 -7.74 -1.19
CA ALA A 78 -5.17 -7.83 0.01
C ALA A 78 -4.73 -9.06 0.81
N ALA A 79 -3.90 -8.85 1.83
CA ALA A 79 -3.79 -9.77 2.96
C ALA A 79 -4.74 -9.29 4.08
N GLY A 80 -5.35 -10.24 4.80
CA GLY A 80 -6.41 -10.00 5.77
C GLY A 80 -6.19 -8.82 6.72
N ASN A 81 -7.28 -8.08 7.00
CA ASN A 81 -7.34 -6.95 7.93
C ASN A 81 -6.38 -5.77 7.67
N GLY A 82 -5.63 -5.76 6.56
CA GLY A 82 -4.69 -4.68 6.20
C GLY A 82 -3.31 -4.82 6.83
N LYS A 83 -3.10 -5.66 7.85
CA LYS A 83 -1.79 -5.88 8.47
C LYS A 83 -0.88 -6.72 7.56
N LEU A 84 0.41 -6.36 7.51
CA LEU A 84 1.46 -7.13 6.85
C LEU A 84 2.32 -7.86 7.89
N SER A 85 2.88 -9.01 7.52
CA SER A 85 4.09 -9.52 8.15
C SER A 85 5.30 -8.69 7.70
N LEU A 86 6.37 -8.65 8.50
CA LEU A 86 7.57 -7.90 8.14
C LEU A 86 8.20 -8.37 6.82
N GLY A 87 8.11 -9.67 6.51
CA GLY A 87 8.59 -10.24 5.24
C GLY A 87 7.78 -9.83 4.01
N GLN A 88 6.56 -9.31 4.19
CA GLN A 88 5.72 -8.77 3.12
C GLN A 88 6.00 -7.28 2.85
N VAL A 89 6.76 -6.61 3.72
CA VAL A 89 7.18 -5.23 3.49
C VAL A 89 8.24 -5.22 2.40
N THR A 90 7.97 -4.46 1.35
CA THR A 90 8.91 -4.22 0.25
C THR A 90 9.65 -2.90 0.47
N PHE A 91 10.82 -2.77 -0.13
CA PHE A 91 11.68 -1.58 -0.01
C PHE A 91 11.85 -0.86 -1.36
N ARG A 92 10.86 -1.04 -2.24
CA ARG A 92 10.84 -0.37 -3.54
C ARG A 92 10.37 1.08 -3.35
N ASP A 93 11.11 2.00 -3.93
CA ASP A 93 10.67 3.39 -4.04
C ASP A 93 9.80 3.57 -5.29
N PRO A 94 8.55 4.06 -5.17
CA PRO A 94 7.67 4.27 -6.32
C PRO A 94 7.99 5.54 -7.12
N GLY A 95 8.89 6.41 -6.64
CA GLY A 95 9.18 7.70 -7.27
C GLY A 95 8.12 8.76 -6.99
N ASP A 96 7.45 8.69 -5.83
CA ASP A 96 6.43 9.66 -5.44
C ASP A 96 6.99 11.08 -5.31
N ALA A 97 6.16 12.06 -5.67
CA ALA A 97 6.55 13.46 -5.69
C ALA A 97 6.86 14.01 -4.29
N SER A 98 7.76 14.98 -4.24
CA SER A 98 8.13 15.73 -3.03
C SER A 98 7.48 17.12 -3.00
N GLY A 99 7.55 17.79 -1.85
CA GLY A 99 7.10 19.16 -1.65
C GLY A 99 5.68 19.29 -1.09
N GLU A 100 5.39 20.47 -0.54
CA GLU A 100 4.16 20.71 0.24
C GLU A 100 2.87 20.42 -0.55
N GLU A 101 2.82 20.79 -1.83
CA GLU A 101 1.63 20.57 -2.65
C GLU A 101 1.36 19.08 -2.89
N ALA A 102 2.41 18.31 -3.19
CA ALA A 102 2.32 16.86 -3.32
C ALA A 102 1.85 16.23 -2.01
N MET A 103 2.44 16.63 -0.87
CA MET A 103 2.05 16.11 0.45
C MET A 103 0.58 16.41 0.76
N ARG A 104 0.06 17.58 0.39
CA ARG A 104 -1.38 17.89 0.54
C ARG A 104 -2.25 16.94 -0.27
N ARG A 105 -1.88 16.61 -1.52
CA ARG A 105 -2.64 15.66 -2.36
C ARG A 105 -2.62 14.25 -1.79
N TYR A 106 -1.44 13.75 -1.40
CA TYR A 106 -1.31 12.42 -0.79
C TYR A 106 -2.02 12.32 0.56
N ALA A 107 -1.93 13.36 1.41
CA ALA A 107 -2.63 13.40 2.68
C ALA A 107 -4.15 13.36 2.52
N ARG A 108 -4.73 14.05 1.51
CA ARG A 108 -6.16 13.93 1.20
C ARG A 108 -6.54 12.50 0.83
N LYS A 109 -5.70 11.82 0.05
CA LYS A 109 -5.94 10.41 -0.32
C LYS A 109 -5.85 9.48 0.90
N ALA A 110 -4.88 9.70 1.78
CA ALA A 110 -4.74 8.94 3.02
C ALA A 110 -5.95 9.17 3.96
N CYS A 111 -6.41 10.41 4.10
CA CYS A 111 -7.62 10.75 4.85
C CYS A 111 -8.85 10.01 4.30
N GLN A 112 -9.03 9.99 2.97
CA GLN A 112 -10.11 9.25 2.31
C GLN A 112 -10.08 7.75 2.67
N LEU A 113 -8.91 7.12 2.58
CA LEU A 113 -8.75 5.67 2.81
C LEU A 113 -8.86 5.26 4.28
N THR A 114 -8.60 6.18 5.20
CA THR A 114 -8.62 5.94 6.65
C THR A 114 -9.87 6.52 7.32
N HIS A 115 -10.78 7.13 6.56
CA HIS A 115 -11.94 7.85 7.06
C HIS A 115 -11.61 8.97 8.06
N MET A 116 -10.40 9.53 7.98
CA MET A 116 -10.04 10.72 8.76
C MET A 116 -10.59 11.96 8.04
N ASP A 117 -11.13 12.91 8.80
CA ASP A 117 -11.63 14.14 8.20
C ASP A 117 -10.44 14.95 7.65
N PRO A 118 -10.44 15.29 6.34
CA PRO A 118 -9.35 16.03 5.73
C PRO A 118 -9.11 17.42 6.35
N GLN A 119 -10.11 18.01 7.03
CA GLN A 119 -9.93 19.28 7.73
C GLN A 119 -8.87 19.19 8.84
N PHE A 120 -8.75 18.03 9.49
CA PHE A 120 -7.77 17.78 10.56
C PHE A 120 -6.59 16.95 10.09
N GLY A 121 -6.84 15.93 9.27
CA GLY A 121 -5.80 15.01 8.82
C GLY A 121 -4.80 15.63 7.86
N VAL A 122 -5.23 16.47 6.92
CA VAL A 122 -4.32 17.07 5.93
C VAL A 122 -3.28 17.99 6.58
N PRO A 123 -3.65 18.97 7.42
CA PRO A 123 -2.65 19.80 8.10
C PRO A 123 -1.70 18.99 8.98
N ALA A 124 -2.22 18.00 9.73
CA ALA A 124 -1.42 17.14 10.60
C ALA A 124 -0.37 16.34 9.81
N LEU A 125 -0.80 15.59 8.79
CA LEU A 125 0.08 14.73 8.01
C LEU A 125 1.11 15.53 7.22
N THR A 126 0.74 16.68 6.67
CA THR A 126 1.69 17.57 5.97
C THR A 126 2.73 18.18 6.92
N THR A 127 2.33 18.51 8.15
CA THR A 127 3.25 19.02 9.19
C THR A 127 4.25 17.95 9.59
N ILE A 128 3.79 16.71 9.83
CA ILE A 128 4.67 15.56 10.08
C ILE A 128 5.63 15.39 8.90
N ALA A 129 5.13 15.28 7.66
CA ALA A 129 5.98 15.04 6.50
C ALA A 129 7.03 16.14 6.28
N LYS A 130 6.67 17.40 6.53
CA LYS A 130 7.60 18.53 6.47
C LYS A 130 8.73 18.40 7.48
N ARG A 131 8.44 17.96 8.71
CA ARG A 131 9.42 17.81 9.78
C ARG A 131 10.29 16.56 9.61
N GLU A 132 9.66 15.46 9.25
CA GLU A 132 10.27 14.13 9.23
C GLU A 132 11.16 13.91 8.00
N SER A 133 10.79 14.48 6.84
CA SER A 133 11.49 14.19 5.58
C SER A 133 11.66 15.40 4.65
N ALA A 134 11.46 16.61 5.16
CA ALA A 134 11.37 17.82 4.35
C ALA A 134 10.36 17.67 3.18
N SER A 135 9.18 17.13 3.48
CA SER A 135 8.11 16.83 2.51
C SER A 135 8.51 15.79 1.46
N ASN A 136 8.91 14.60 1.92
CA ASN A 136 9.32 13.45 1.09
C ASN A 136 10.53 13.76 0.18
N SER A 137 11.47 14.59 0.64
CA SER A 137 12.69 14.86 -0.12
C SER A 137 13.51 13.57 -0.31
N PRO A 138 14.02 13.28 -1.53
CA PRO A 138 14.85 12.09 -1.76
C PRO A 138 16.08 12.01 -0.86
N ARG A 139 16.56 13.17 -0.37
CA ARG A 139 17.70 13.28 0.54
C ARG A 139 17.38 12.84 1.98
N PHE A 140 16.14 12.98 2.43
CA PHE A 140 15.76 12.84 3.84
C PHE A 140 14.75 11.72 4.12
N ARG A 141 14.28 11.01 3.08
CA ARG A 141 13.33 9.90 3.23
C ARG A 141 13.91 8.63 3.84
N ILE A 142 15.21 8.58 4.15
CA ILE A 142 15.86 7.43 4.81
C ILE A 142 16.69 7.97 5.97
N ASN A 143 16.39 7.53 7.17
CA ASN A 143 17.20 7.84 8.34
C ASN A 143 17.93 6.59 8.82
N THR A 144 19.26 6.62 8.74
CA THR A 144 20.16 5.52 9.13
C THR A 144 20.97 5.82 10.38
N THR A 145 20.78 6.99 10.99
CA THR A 145 21.61 7.47 12.11
C THR A 145 20.91 7.37 13.46
N ASP A 146 19.61 7.06 13.48
CA ASP A 146 18.87 6.87 14.72
C ASP A 146 19.08 5.48 15.35
N ARG A 147 18.61 5.32 16.59
CA ARG A 147 18.70 4.04 17.32
C ARG A 147 17.93 2.88 16.67
N ASN A 148 16.99 3.19 15.77
CA ASN A 148 16.16 2.20 15.12
C ASN A 148 16.86 1.55 13.92
N ALA A 149 17.92 2.18 13.39
CA ALA A 149 18.69 1.74 12.23
C ALA A 149 19.55 0.49 12.49
N ASN A 150 18.88 -0.62 12.77
CA ASN A 150 19.48 -1.94 13.03
C ASN A 150 18.84 -3.02 12.14
N GLY A 151 19.33 -4.26 12.27
CA GLY A 151 18.91 -5.40 11.47
C GLY A 151 19.70 -5.59 10.18
N PRO A 152 19.40 -6.66 9.40
CA PRO A 152 20.10 -6.97 8.16
C PRO A 152 19.89 -5.87 7.11
N ARG A 153 20.83 -5.75 6.16
CA ARG A 153 20.62 -4.88 4.99
C ARG A 153 19.55 -5.49 4.09
N VAL A 154 18.62 -4.66 3.62
CA VAL A 154 17.53 -5.07 2.74
C VAL A 154 17.75 -4.56 1.31
N ALA A 155 16.76 -4.75 0.43
CA ALA A 155 16.88 -4.49 -1.01
C ALA A 155 17.24 -3.03 -1.38
N ASP A 156 17.01 -2.07 -0.49
CA ASP A 156 17.42 -0.67 -0.68
C ASP A 156 18.84 -0.36 -0.15
N GLY A 157 19.55 -1.37 0.37
CA GLY A 157 20.92 -1.25 0.89
C GLY A 157 21.03 -0.77 2.33
N HIS A 158 19.92 -0.45 3.00
CA HIS A 158 19.90 0.11 4.35
C HIS A 158 19.49 -0.92 5.42
N PRO A 159 19.79 -0.70 6.71
CA PRO A 159 19.33 -1.58 7.79
C PRO A 159 17.81 -1.75 7.77
N GLN A 160 17.33 -2.98 7.98
CA GLN A 160 15.91 -3.32 7.86
C GLN A 160 15.02 -2.40 8.70
N ASN A 161 15.40 -2.08 9.93
CA ASN A 161 14.51 -1.38 10.85
C ASN A 161 14.66 0.16 10.83
N CYS A 162 15.47 0.72 9.92
CA CYS A 162 15.64 2.16 9.81
C CYS A 162 14.37 2.87 9.31
N SER A 163 14.13 4.10 9.78
CA SER A 163 12.94 4.88 9.43
C SER A 163 12.94 5.31 7.96
N ARG A 164 11.79 5.22 7.28
CA ARG A 164 11.67 5.49 5.84
C ARG A 164 10.42 6.29 5.46
N GLY A 165 10.49 6.93 4.29
CA GLY A 165 9.37 7.61 3.64
C GLY A 165 8.99 8.95 4.25
N ALA A 166 7.86 9.49 3.77
CA ALA A 166 7.42 10.84 4.06
C ALA A 166 7.23 11.12 5.56
N THR A 167 6.73 10.14 6.32
CA THR A 167 6.47 10.28 7.76
C THR A 167 7.47 9.52 8.64
N GLN A 168 8.61 9.10 8.08
CA GLN A 168 9.68 8.39 8.78
C GLN A 168 9.18 7.18 9.57
N CYS A 169 8.38 6.33 8.92
CA CYS A 169 7.83 5.14 9.55
C CYS A 169 8.86 3.99 9.52
N ILE A 170 9.07 3.32 10.65
CA ILE A 170 9.89 2.10 10.69
C ILE A 170 9.10 0.91 10.10
N PRO A 171 9.76 -0.03 9.41
CA PRO A 171 9.06 -1.13 8.72
C PRO A 171 8.19 -2.02 9.60
N GLY A 172 8.56 -2.25 10.86
CA GLY A 172 7.71 -3.01 11.81
C GLY A 172 6.39 -2.32 12.13
N THR A 173 6.43 -1.00 12.35
CA THR A 173 5.24 -0.17 12.54
C THR A 173 4.42 -0.10 11.26
N PHE A 174 5.07 0.15 10.12
CA PHE A 174 4.41 0.15 8.82
C PHE A 174 3.66 -1.17 8.58
N ALA A 175 4.31 -2.32 8.81
CA ALA A 175 3.69 -3.63 8.64
C ALA A 175 2.47 -3.81 9.56
N THR A 176 2.61 -3.45 10.84
CA THR A 176 1.57 -3.63 11.86
C THR A 176 0.33 -2.79 11.59
N PHE A 177 0.52 -1.56 11.10
CA PHE A 177 -0.54 -0.56 10.92
C PHE A 177 -0.89 -0.29 9.45
N HIS A 178 -0.38 -1.12 8.53
CA HIS A 178 -0.63 -0.97 7.10
C HIS A 178 -2.14 -0.90 6.78
N GLN A 179 -2.47 -0.13 5.74
CA GLN A 179 -3.84 0.06 5.28
C GLN A 179 -4.13 -0.88 4.11
N ALA A 180 -5.18 -1.68 4.21
CA ALA A 180 -5.58 -2.55 3.11
C ALA A 180 -5.80 -1.75 1.81
N GLY A 181 -5.29 -2.26 0.69
CA GLY A 181 -5.39 -1.62 -0.63
C GLY A 181 -4.36 -0.51 -0.90
N THR A 182 -3.37 -0.31 -0.02
CA THR A 182 -2.21 0.56 -0.29
C THR A 182 -0.96 -0.25 -0.65
N ALA A 183 0.08 0.43 -1.15
CA ALA A 183 1.35 -0.22 -1.46
C ALA A 183 2.02 -0.83 -0.21
N THR A 184 2.76 -1.92 -0.38
CA THR A 184 3.44 -2.62 0.72
C THR A 184 4.83 -2.06 1.03
N THR A 185 5.10 -0.81 0.70
CA THR A 185 6.39 -0.14 0.90
C THR A 185 6.20 1.15 1.70
N PRO A 186 7.04 1.42 2.72
CA PRO A 186 6.97 2.67 3.47
C PRO A 186 7.41 3.90 2.64
N TYR A 187 7.97 3.68 1.44
CA TYR A 187 8.31 4.77 0.50
C TYR A 187 7.11 5.34 -0.26
N ASP A 188 6.01 4.58 -0.38
CA ASP A 188 4.77 5.09 -0.95
C ASP A 188 4.13 6.06 0.05
N VAL A 189 3.91 7.31 -0.39
CA VAL A 189 3.52 8.39 0.52
C VAL A 189 2.13 8.14 1.11
N VAL A 190 1.20 7.60 0.32
CA VAL A 190 -0.16 7.30 0.77
C VAL A 190 -0.13 6.16 1.79
N ALA A 191 0.54 5.05 1.47
CA ALA A 191 0.66 3.91 2.37
C ALA A 191 1.33 4.31 3.69
N CYS A 192 2.41 5.09 3.62
CA CYS A 192 3.14 5.60 4.78
C CYS A 192 2.24 6.48 5.66
N MET A 193 1.49 7.41 5.07
CA MET A 193 0.56 8.27 5.80
C MET A 193 -0.61 7.48 6.40
N CYS A 194 -1.19 6.51 5.68
CA CYS A 194 -2.25 5.66 6.22
C CYS A 194 -1.76 4.84 7.42
N ALA A 195 -0.56 4.25 7.32
CA ALA A 195 0.06 3.54 8.44
C ALA A 195 0.29 4.45 9.64
N THR A 196 0.71 5.70 9.41
CA THR A 196 0.83 6.71 10.45
C THR A 196 -0.50 7.05 11.10
N VAL A 197 -1.58 7.23 10.34
CA VAL A 197 -2.94 7.46 10.89
C VAL A 197 -3.37 6.29 11.79
N ASN A 198 -3.21 5.06 11.31
CA ASN A 198 -3.59 3.87 12.06
C ASN A 198 -2.75 3.70 13.34
N TYR A 199 -1.45 3.99 13.25
CA TYR A 199 -0.55 4.00 14.42
C TYR A 199 -0.96 5.05 15.45
N VAL A 200 -1.23 6.30 15.06
CA VAL A 200 -1.54 7.36 16.03
C VAL A 200 -2.91 7.18 16.67
N ARG A 201 -3.87 6.58 15.96
CA ARG A 201 -5.16 6.17 16.54
C ARG A 201 -4.94 5.11 17.63
N HIS A 202 -4.11 4.11 17.35
CA HIS A 202 -3.80 3.06 18.32
C HIS A 202 -2.98 3.56 19.52
N ARG A 203 -1.88 4.28 19.27
CA ARG A 203 -0.88 4.63 20.29
C ARG A 203 -1.20 5.90 21.08
N TYR A 204 -1.80 6.89 20.42
CA TYR A 204 -2.05 8.22 21.00
C TYR A 204 -3.54 8.53 21.16
N HIS A 205 -4.42 7.57 20.80
CA HIS A 205 -5.86 7.70 20.88
C HIS A 205 -6.38 8.93 20.11
N VAL A 206 -5.81 9.17 18.93
CA VAL A 206 -6.41 10.08 17.95
C VAL A 206 -7.80 9.55 17.59
N ASN A 207 -8.81 10.40 17.64
CA ASN A 207 -10.20 10.00 17.38
C ASN A 207 -10.43 9.76 15.87
N GLU A 208 -11.58 9.19 15.53
CA GLU A 208 -11.89 8.83 14.15
C GLU A 208 -11.83 10.04 13.21
N SER A 209 -12.43 11.17 13.59
CA SER A 209 -12.39 12.40 12.80
C SER A 209 -10.99 13.02 12.69
N GLY A 210 -10.10 12.76 13.66
CA GLY A 210 -8.80 13.39 13.77
C GLY A 210 -8.83 14.78 14.44
N SER A 211 -9.96 15.23 14.97
CA SER A 211 -10.08 16.57 15.57
C SER A 211 -9.13 16.82 16.74
N ASN A 212 -8.65 15.76 17.39
CA ASN A 212 -7.67 15.83 18.47
C ASN A 212 -6.22 15.51 18.02
N PHE A 213 -5.94 15.34 16.72
CA PHE A 213 -4.65 14.85 16.23
C PHE A 213 -3.48 15.74 16.69
N ALA A 214 -3.48 17.03 16.35
CA ALA A 214 -2.39 17.95 16.74
C ALA A 214 -2.24 18.08 18.27
N ALA A 215 -3.33 17.94 19.03
CA ALA A 215 -3.28 17.96 20.48
C ALA A 215 -2.60 16.70 21.07
N ARG A 216 -2.77 15.54 20.42
CA ARG A 216 -2.24 14.24 20.85
C ARG A 216 -0.85 13.92 20.32
N VAL A 217 -0.49 14.50 19.17
CA VAL A 217 0.77 14.22 18.47
C VAL A 217 1.47 15.54 18.19
N GLN A 218 2.51 15.87 18.97
CA GLN A 218 3.25 17.13 18.85
C GLN A 218 3.82 17.37 17.45
N GLN A 219 4.25 16.29 16.77
CA GLN A 219 4.77 16.35 15.41
C GLN A 219 3.74 16.80 14.37
N ALA A 220 2.46 16.66 14.67
CA ALA A 220 1.36 17.13 13.83
C ALA A 220 0.96 18.59 14.10
N ASP A 221 1.49 19.22 15.16
CA ASP A 221 1.13 20.60 15.52
C ASP A 221 2.16 21.61 14.98
N PRO A 222 1.80 22.45 13.98
CA PRO A 222 2.71 23.43 13.42
C PRO A 222 3.04 24.59 14.39
N ARG A 223 2.24 24.79 15.45
CA ARG A 223 2.43 25.87 16.43
C ARG A 223 3.37 25.49 17.57
N ARG A 224 3.74 24.22 17.68
CA ARG A 224 4.68 23.72 18.69
C ARG A 224 6.00 23.37 18.04
N SER A 225 7.11 23.56 18.76
CA SER A 225 8.43 23.12 18.28
C SER A 225 8.43 21.61 18.00
N PRO A 226 9.20 21.13 17.01
CA PRO A 226 9.41 19.70 16.79
C PRO A 226 9.92 19.03 18.07
N HIS A 227 9.35 17.88 18.44
CA HIS A 227 9.89 17.06 19.52
C HIS A 227 11.01 16.17 18.97
N TRP A 228 12.16 16.09 19.62
CA TRP A 228 13.21 15.14 19.25
C TRP A 228 12.89 13.75 19.83
N TYR A 229 13.20 12.67 19.13
CA TYR A 229 13.00 11.29 19.60
C TYR A 229 14.30 10.70 20.17
#